data_AF-A0A2E6VUW4-F1
#
_entry.id   AF-A0A2E6VUW4-F1
#
_cell.length_a   1.000
_cell.length_b   1.000
_cell.length_c   1.000
_cell.angle_alpha   90.00
_cell.angle_beta   90.00
_cell.angle_gamma   90.00
#
_symmetry.space_group_name_H-M   'P 1'
#
loop_
_entity.id
_entity.type
_entity.pdbx_description
1 polymer ?
#
loop_
_entity_poly.entity_id
_entity_poly.type
_entity_poly.pdbx_seq_one_letter_code
_entity_poly.pdbx_strand_id
1 'polypeptide(L)'
;MILFVGGFALVALLLLFRGMAPEELLRTEMRGTLIETLANLEGPSQPWMLTTWAHDLLWGHLSGTHDFRETHAFALLMLVSGSAFFLSAWLFRSLHPYAFSRAQEGLAAGMIHNVDQERRGLARQIPMADLKAKPGKLALFEVLWRKDAKAFVRDTAQWSQLLLLVALVAMYVLNFSFIEKVVQGGIISGMTLHFLNMVLSGFVIVAMSARFVYPLISLEGKAFWLIQSSPNSPRDFLLGKWKAAVVPFLFVGNTLVILTNWVIDSFWVMTLSASFTASLMVVGVVGLAVGLGARFPKFHVDNAAKIATGFGGVLYMMLGTSFVLLMLVLSIQPTLILYRLHVGSGVFEGPPGLYFFVCLAVLVALPFAVVKVVCDVGAKHLETKD
;
A
#
# COMPACT_ATOMS: atom_id res chain seq x y z
N MET A 1 -2.91 19.37 7.29
CA MET A 1 -1.82 19.28 8.28
C MET A 1 -2.21 18.44 9.49
N ILE A 2 -3.33 18.70 10.18
CA ILE A 2 -3.79 17.91 11.36
C ILE A 2 -3.99 16.42 11.03
N LEU A 3 -4.61 16.08 9.88
CA LEU A 3 -4.75 14.69 9.42
C LEU A 3 -3.41 13.98 9.20
N PHE A 4 -2.37 14.70 8.76
CA PHE A 4 -1.03 14.13 8.57
C PHE A 4 -0.33 13.89 9.90
N VAL A 5 -0.40 14.85 10.82
CA VAL A 5 0.19 14.71 12.15
C VAL A 5 -0.51 13.59 12.92
N GLY A 6 -1.85 13.52 12.87
CA GLY A 6 -2.62 12.43 13.45
C GLY A 6 -2.32 11.07 12.81
N GLY A 7 -2.19 11.01 11.48
CA GLY A 7 -1.78 9.80 10.77
C GLY A 7 -0.37 9.34 11.16
N PHE A 8 0.60 10.26 11.22
CA PHE A 8 1.97 9.94 11.62
C PHE A 8 2.04 9.48 13.08
N ALA A 9 1.27 10.13 13.97
CA ALA A 9 1.16 9.72 15.38
C ALA A 9 0.54 8.32 15.52
N LEU A 10 -0.51 8.00 14.74
CA LEU A 10 -1.10 6.67 14.71
C LEU A 10 -0.09 5.61 14.26
N VAL A 11 0.64 5.89 13.18
CA VAL A 11 1.68 4.97 12.67
C VAL A 11 2.78 4.77 13.69
N ALA A 12 3.28 5.86 14.30
CA ALA A 12 4.29 5.78 15.35
C ALA A 12 3.78 4.95 16.54
N LEU A 13 2.53 5.17 16.97
CA LEU A 13 1.92 4.42 18.07
C LEU A 13 1.76 2.94 17.73
N LEU A 14 1.33 2.59 16.52
CA LEU A 14 1.24 1.20 16.07
C LEU A 14 2.60 0.52 16.02
N LEU A 15 3.64 1.21 15.53
CA LEU A 15 5.00 0.68 15.48
C LEU A 15 5.60 0.52 16.89
N LEU A 16 5.36 1.47 17.79
CA LEU A 16 5.76 1.37 19.21
C LEU A 16 5.03 0.21 19.89
N PHE A 17 3.72 0.11 19.72
CA PHE A 17 2.92 -0.98 20.29
C PHE A 17 3.38 -2.34 19.78
N ARG A 18 3.67 -2.47 18.48
CA ARG A 18 4.21 -3.70 17.91
C ARG A 18 5.63 -3.98 18.39
N GLY A 19 6.46 -2.94 18.50
CA GLY A 19 7.84 -3.03 18.98
C GLY A 19 7.95 -3.49 20.44
N MET A 20 6.93 -3.25 21.26
CA MET A 20 6.83 -3.77 22.62
C MET A 20 6.54 -5.28 22.69
N ALA A 21 6.39 -5.96 21.55
CA ALA A 21 6.13 -7.40 21.46
C ALA A 21 5.02 -7.87 22.42
N PRO A 22 3.78 -7.35 22.29
CA PRO A 22 2.69 -7.64 23.23
C PRO A 22 2.37 -9.15 23.33
N GLU A 23 2.72 -9.93 22.32
CA GLU A 23 2.70 -11.40 22.32
C GLU A 23 3.61 -12.08 23.37
N GLU A 24 4.70 -11.43 23.82
CA GLU A 24 5.54 -11.96 24.90
C GLU A 24 4.84 -11.90 26.26
N LEU A 25 3.93 -10.94 26.46
CA LEU A 25 3.10 -10.86 27.66
C LEU A 25 2.18 -12.09 27.79
N LEU A 26 1.77 -12.70 26.67
CA LEU A 26 0.89 -13.88 26.66
C LEU A 26 1.62 -15.21 26.91
N ARG A 27 2.96 -15.21 27.01
CA ARG A 27 3.73 -16.42 27.36
C ARG A 27 3.40 -16.86 28.78
N THR A 28 3.27 -18.17 28.96
CA THR A 28 2.86 -18.82 30.21
C THR A 28 3.72 -18.45 31.43
N GLU A 29 4.99 -18.10 31.21
CA GLU A 29 5.94 -17.68 32.25
C GLU A 29 5.66 -16.26 32.79
N MET A 30 5.13 -15.36 31.96
CA MET A 30 4.79 -13.98 32.34
C MET A 30 3.34 -13.84 32.83
N ARG A 31 2.51 -14.90 32.75
CA ARG A 31 1.12 -14.87 33.24
C ARG A 31 1.03 -14.60 34.74
N GLY A 32 1.95 -15.12 35.55
CA GLY A 32 2.01 -14.84 36.98
C GLY A 32 2.27 -13.35 37.25
N THR A 33 3.26 -12.78 36.56
CA THR A 33 3.59 -11.36 36.62
C THR A 33 2.50 -10.48 36.02
N LEU A 34 1.75 -10.95 35.01
CA LEU A 34 0.58 -10.25 34.48
C LEU A 34 -0.56 -10.20 35.49
N ILE A 35 -0.84 -11.29 36.22
CA ILE A 35 -1.88 -11.29 37.25
C ILE A 35 -1.46 -10.37 38.40
N GLU A 36 -0.18 -10.38 38.79
CA GLU A 36 0.36 -9.53 39.83
C GLU A 36 0.44 -8.04 39.40
N THR A 37 0.79 -7.76 38.14
CA THR A 37 0.75 -6.39 37.58
C THR A 37 -0.66 -5.91 37.32
N LEU A 38 -1.61 -6.78 36.92
CA LEU A 38 -3.04 -6.45 36.83
C LEU A 38 -3.63 -6.19 38.21
N ALA A 39 -3.27 -6.98 39.23
CA ALA A 39 -3.65 -6.73 40.62
C ALA A 39 -3.02 -5.45 41.19
N ASN A 40 -1.82 -5.07 40.73
CA ASN A 40 -1.20 -3.78 41.06
C ASN A 40 -1.73 -2.61 40.20
N LEU A 41 -2.35 -2.90 39.03
CA LEU A 41 -3.04 -1.96 38.15
C LEU A 41 -4.53 -1.81 38.49
N GLU A 42 -5.08 -2.64 39.37
CA GLU A 42 -6.18 -2.28 40.28
C GLU A 42 -5.70 -1.18 41.25
N GLY A 43 -5.09 -0.13 40.70
CA GLY A 43 -4.81 1.09 41.40
C GLY A 43 -6.12 1.71 41.87
N PRO A 44 -6.05 2.63 42.85
CA PRO A 44 -7.23 3.24 43.46
C PRO A 44 -8.15 3.76 42.36
N SER A 45 -9.30 3.11 42.20
CA SER A 45 -10.31 3.48 41.21
C SER A 45 -10.69 4.92 41.48
N GLN A 46 -10.17 5.84 40.67
CA GLN A 46 -10.40 7.26 40.88
C GLN A 46 -11.90 7.51 40.73
N PRO A 47 -12.60 8.04 41.77
CA PRO A 47 -14.07 8.08 41.79
C PRO A 47 -14.72 8.91 40.68
N TRP A 48 -13.95 9.61 39.86
CA TRP A 48 -14.41 10.54 38.84
C TRP A 48 -14.19 10.05 37.39
N MET A 49 -13.55 8.89 37.19
CA MET A 49 -13.36 8.37 35.84
C MET A 49 -14.64 7.75 35.27
N LEU A 50 -14.94 8.04 34.00
CA LEU A 50 -16.11 7.47 33.29
C LEU A 50 -16.07 5.94 33.26
N THR A 51 -14.87 5.35 33.17
CA THR A 51 -14.66 3.90 33.18
C THR A 51 -15.04 3.27 34.51
N THR A 52 -14.85 3.98 35.62
CA THR A 52 -15.22 3.51 36.97
C THR A 52 -16.73 3.53 37.15
N TRP A 53 -17.42 4.58 36.71
CA TRP A 53 -18.90 4.62 36.76
C TRP A 53 -19.54 3.55 35.87
N ALA A 54 -18.97 3.29 34.69
CA ALA A 54 -19.44 2.21 33.83
C ALA A 54 -19.23 0.83 34.47
N HIS A 55 -18.10 0.62 35.15
CA HIS A 55 -17.82 -0.60 35.89
C HIS A 55 -18.81 -0.81 37.05
N ASP A 56 -19.04 0.21 37.88
CA ASP A 56 -19.95 0.16 39.04
C ASP A 56 -21.39 -0.15 38.63
N LEU A 57 -21.85 0.44 37.51
CA LEU A 57 -23.17 0.18 36.95
C LEU A 57 -23.32 -1.26 36.45
N LEU A 58 -22.36 -1.74 35.66
CA LEU A 58 -22.39 -3.10 35.12
C LEU A 58 -22.28 -4.16 36.22
N TRP A 59 -21.37 -3.94 37.17
CA TRP A 59 -21.16 -4.86 38.28
C TRP A 59 -22.38 -4.91 39.21
N GLY A 60 -22.95 -3.75 39.56
CA GLY A 60 -24.17 -3.68 40.39
C GLY A 60 -25.37 -4.39 39.77
N HIS A 61 -25.55 -4.26 38.45
CA HIS A 61 -26.62 -4.95 37.73
C HIS A 61 -26.40 -6.48 37.65
N LEU A 62 -25.15 -6.93 37.49
CA LEU A 62 -24.79 -8.34 37.41
C LEU A 62 -24.83 -9.05 38.77
N SER A 63 -24.47 -8.36 39.87
CA SER A 63 -24.51 -8.91 41.23
C SER A 63 -25.91 -8.93 41.84
N GLY A 64 -26.91 -8.35 41.16
CA GLY A 64 -28.29 -8.27 41.65
C GLY A 64 -28.45 -7.39 42.89
N THR A 65 -27.44 -6.59 43.22
CA THR A 65 -27.43 -5.68 44.37
C THR A 65 -27.80 -4.29 43.90
N HIS A 66 -29.06 -3.90 44.07
CA HIS A 66 -29.51 -2.53 43.82
C HIS A 66 -29.05 -1.61 44.94
N ASP A 67 -27.80 -1.16 44.84
CA ASP A 67 -27.19 -0.26 45.81
C ASP A 67 -27.20 1.20 45.32
N PHE A 68 -27.07 2.16 46.24
CA PHE A 68 -27.05 3.60 45.91
C PHE A 68 -25.93 3.96 44.91
N ARG A 69 -24.86 3.17 44.88
CA ARG A 69 -23.74 3.32 43.93
C ARG A 69 -24.14 3.08 42.48
N GLU A 70 -25.02 2.11 42.19
CA GLU A 70 -25.48 1.80 40.83
C GLU A 70 -26.28 2.97 40.25
N THR A 71 -27.22 3.49 41.03
CA THR A 71 -28.09 4.62 40.62
C THR A 71 -27.31 5.93 40.47
N HIS A 72 -26.34 6.18 41.35
CA HIS A 72 -25.44 7.33 41.24
C HIS A 72 -24.55 7.25 39.99
N ALA A 73 -23.95 6.09 39.71
CA ALA A 73 -23.13 5.87 38.52
C ALA A 73 -23.94 6.03 37.22
N PHE A 74 -25.18 5.52 37.20
CA PHE A 74 -26.10 5.72 36.07
C PHE A 74 -26.41 7.19 35.82
N ALA A 75 -26.74 7.94 36.87
CA ALA A 75 -27.06 9.36 36.78
C ALA A 75 -25.88 10.20 36.25
N LEU A 76 -24.66 9.90 36.72
CA LEU A 76 -23.45 10.56 36.24
C LEU A 76 -23.15 10.26 34.77
N LEU A 77 -23.30 9.00 34.34
CA LEU A 77 -23.12 8.62 32.93
C LEU A 77 -24.15 9.30 32.02
N MET A 78 -25.40 9.40 32.45
CA MET A 78 -26.44 10.11 31.71
C MET A 78 -26.16 11.61 31.63
N LEU A 79 -25.70 12.23 32.71
CA LEU A 79 -25.34 13.65 32.74
C LEU A 79 -24.14 13.95 31.84
N VAL A 80 -23.10 13.11 31.88
CA VAL A 80 -21.93 13.25 31.00
C VAL A 80 -22.30 13.02 29.54
N SER A 81 -23.13 12.03 29.24
CA SER A 81 -23.62 11.80 27.86
C SER A 81 -24.46 12.96 27.35
N GLY A 82 -25.36 13.49 28.18
CA GLY A 82 -26.17 14.66 27.85
C GLY A 82 -25.31 15.91 27.62
N SER A 83 -24.39 16.20 28.55
CA SER A 83 -23.48 17.35 28.43
C SER A 83 -22.56 17.23 27.21
N ALA A 84 -22.05 16.04 26.90
CA ALA A 84 -21.27 15.80 25.69
C ALA A 84 -22.09 16.04 24.41
N PHE A 85 -23.36 15.61 24.37
CA PHE A 85 -24.26 15.89 23.26
C PHE A 85 -24.47 17.40 23.08
N PHE A 86 -24.82 18.14 24.14
CA PHE A 86 -25.00 19.59 24.06
C PHE A 86 -23.71 20.34 23.72
N LEU A 87 -22.57 19.92 24.27
CA LEU A 87 -21.27 20.48 23.95
C LEU A 87 -20.91 20.26 22.48
N SER A 88 -21.18 19.07 21.95
CA SER A 88 -20.94 18.76 20.53
C SER A 88 -21.84 19.60 19.61
N ALA A 89 -23.11 19.80 19.98
CA ALA A 89 -24.02 20.66 19.23
C ALA A 89 -23.62 22.15 19.29
N TRP A 90 -23.13 22.61 20.45
CA TRP A 90 -22.63 23.97 20.63
C TRP A 90 -21.32 24.22 19.85
N LEU A 91 -20.38 23.28 19.91
CA LEU A 91 -19.16 23.29 19.10
C LEU A 91 -19.48 23.25 17.61
N PHE A 92 -20.41 22.40 17.19
CA PHE A 92 -20.86 22.35 15.79
C PHE A 92 -21.44 23.69 15.38
N ARG A 93 -22.36 24.27 16.15
CA ARG A 93 -22.99 25.54 15.80
C ARG A 93 -21.99 26.70 15.72
N SER A 94 -20.99 26.74 16.60
CA SER A 94 -19.98 27.80 16.62
C SER A 94 -18.90 27.63 15.53
N LEU A 95 -18.41 26.40 15.33
CA LEU A 95 -17.29 26.12 14.44
C LEU A 95 -17.71 25.78 13.00
N HIS A 96 -18.91 25.22 12.79
CA HIS A 96 -19.40 24.83 11.46
C HIS A 96 -19.38 25.96 10.44
N PRO A 97 -19.91 27.18 10.69
CA PRO A 97 -19.90 28.23 9.68
C PRO A 97 -18.48 28.64 9.28
N TYR A 98 -17.55 28.70 10.24
CA TYR A 98 -16.15 29.02 9.97
C TYR A 98 -15.43 27.89 9.20
N ALA A 99 -15.62 26.64 9.63
CA ALA A 99 -15.03 25.47 8.98
C ALA A 99 -15.59 25.26 7.57
N PHE A 100 -16.89 25.49 7.37
CA PHE A 100 -17.55 25.41 6.07
C PHE A 100 -17.06 26.50 5.12
N SER A 101 -16.95 27.76 5.59
CA SER A 101 -16.38 28.86 4.79
C SER A 101 -14.95 28.55 4.37
N ARG A 102 -14.10 28.08 5.30
CA ARG A 102 -12.71 27.73 4.99
C ARG A 102 -12.57 26.53 4.05
N ALA A 103 -13.45 25.54 4.15
CA ALA A 103 -13.45 24.40 3.24
C ALA A 103 -13.85 24.83 1.81
N GLN A 104 -14.81 25.74 1.69
CA GLN A 104 -15.23 26.34 0.42
C GLN A 104 -14.18 27.29 -0.15
N GLU A 105 -13.59 28.16 0.68
CA GLU A 105 -12.51 29.06 0.28
C GLU A 105 -11.24 28.31 -0.09
N GLY A 106 -10.91 27.18 0.54
CA GLY A 106 -9.81 26.31 0.10
C GLY A 106 -10.01 25.76 -1.32
N LEU A 107 -11.26 25.48 -1.72
CA LEU A 107 -11.62 25.05 -3.07
C LEU A 107 -11.67 26.23 -4.05
N ALA A 108 -12.23 27.37 -3.65
CA ALA A 108 -12.44 28.54 -4.50
C ALA A 108 -11.17 29.42 -4.65
N ALA A 109 -10.41 29.65 -3.59
CA ALA A 109 -9.12 30.36 -3.65
C ALA A 109 -8.08 29.55 -4.43
N GLY A 110 -8.15 28.22 -4.37
CA GLY A 110 -7.39 27.33 -5.26
C GLY A 110 -7.76 27.53 -6.72
N MET A 111 -9.05 27.62 -7.08
CA MET A 111 -9.46 27.85 -8.47
C MET A 111 -9.09 29.26 -8.98
N ILE A 112 -9.29 30.31 -8.19
CA ILE A 112 -9.05 31.69 -8.64
C ILE A 112 -7.55 32.00 -8.70
N HIS A 113 -6.76 31.56 -7.71
CA HIS A 113 -5.30 31.77 -7.73
C HIS A 113 -4.60 30.91 -8.79
N ASN A 114 -5.05 29.67 -9.03
CA ASN A 114 -4.47 28.83 -10.07
C ASN A 114 -4.77 29.34 -11.49
N VAL A 115 -5.93 29.95 -11.77
CA VAL A 115 -6.23 30.48 -13.12
C VAL A 115 -5.32 31.66 -13.47
N ASP A 116 -5.08 32.57 -12.53
CA ASP A 116 -4.19 33.73 -12.77
C ASP A 116 -2.70 33.37 -12.73
N GLN A 117 -2.31 32.42 -11.88
CA GLN A 117 -0.92 31.96 -11.79
C GLN A 117 -0.57 30.97 -12.92
N GLU A 118 -1.50 30.14 -13.40
CA GLU A 118 -1.29 29.33 -14.62
C GLU A 118 -1.28 30.21 -15.87
N ARG A 119 -2.15 31.22 -16.01
CA ARG A 119 -2.07 32.15 -17.16
C ARG A 119 -0.76 32.93 -17.19
N ARG A 120 -0.24 33.37 -16.03
CA ARG A 120 1.04 34.10 -15.94
C ARG A 120 2.28 33.20 -15.91
N GLY A 121 2.14 31.96 -15.46
CA GLY A 121 3.20 30.94 -15.37
C GLY A 121 3.39 30.14 -16.65
N LEU A 122 2.30 29.71 -17.31
CA LEU A 122 2.35 29.02 -18.62
C LEU A 122 2.85 29.96 -19.73
N ALA A 123 2.52 31.25 -19.66
CA ALA A 123 3.04 32.25 -20.61
C ALA A 123 4.54 32.58 -20.42
N ARG A 124 5.14 32.24 -19.27
CA ARG A 124 6.56 32.50 -18.96
C ARG A 124 7.45 31.25 -18.85
N GLN A 125 6.88 30.05 -18.70
CA GLN A 125 7.63 28.81 -18.51
C GLN A 125 7.39 27.74 -19.59
N ILE A 126 6.74 28.06 -20.70
CA ILE A 126 6.95 27.29 -21.92
C ILE A 126 8.10 27.98 -22.65
N PRO A 127 9.38 27.63 -22.39
CA PRO A 127 10.42 28.05 -23.29
C PRO A 127 10.04 27.50 -24.67
N MET A 128 9.78 28.39 -25.62
CA MET A 128 9.56 28.03 -27.03
C MET A 128 10.73 27.21 -27.62
N ALA A 129 11.82 27.03 -26.87
CA ALA A 129 12.91 26.10 -27.14
C ALA A 129 12.55 24.62 -26.90
N ASP A 130 11.65 24.27 -25.97
CA ASP A 130 11.23 22.87 -25.72
C ASP A 130 10.19 22.36 -26.74
N LEU A 131 9.50 23.26 -27.44
CA LEU A 131 8.69 22.93 -28.62
C LEU A 131 9.56 22.54 -29.84
N LYS A 132 10.88 22.75 -29.76
CA LYS A 132 11.87 22.25 -30.73
C LYS A 132 12.55 20.93 -30.28
N ALA A 133 12.09 20.30 -29.19
CA ALA A 133 12.58 18.97 -28.82
C ALA A 133 12.03 17.93 -29.81
N LYS A 134 12.96 17.24 -30.47
CA LYS A 134 12.79 16.24 -31.53
C LYS A 134 11.46 15.47 -31.45
N PRO A 135 10.68 15.37 -32.55
CA PRO A 135 9.46 14.57 -32.59
C PRO A 135 9.84 13.09 -32.49
N GLY A 136 9.87 12.57 -31.28
CA GLY A 136 10.32 11.22 -31.01
C GLY A 136 9.62 10.66 -29.77
N LYS A 137 9.31 9.37 -29.81
CA LYS A 137 8.59 8.62 -28.77
C LYS A 137 9.17 8.77 -27.35
N LEU A 138 10.43 9.17 -27.21
CA LEU A 138 11.11 9.44 -25.94
C LEU A 138 10.60 10.71 -25.23
N ALA A 139 10.14 11.73 -25.98
CA ALA A 139 9.59 12.94 -25.40
C ALA A 139 8.22 12.70 -24.72
N LEU A 140 7.42 11.77 -25.25
CA LEU A 140 6.10 11.43 -24.68
C LEU A 140 6.23 10.86 -23.26
N PHE A 141 7.20 9.96 -23.06
CA PHE A 141 7.46 9.36 -21.74
C PHE A 141 7.84 10.42 -20.71
N GLU A 142 8.77 11.32 -21.06
CA GLU A 142 9.26 12.33 -20.11
C GLU A 142 8.15 13.33 -19.74
N VAL A 143 7.32 13.72 -20.71
CA VAL A 143 6.18 14.61 -20.47
C VAL A 143 5.14 13.93 -19.58
N LEU A 144 4.78 12.67 -19.85
CA LEU A 144 3.84 11.91 -19.04
C LEU A 144 4.37 11.68 -17.62
N TRP A 145 5.65 11.32 -17.47
CA TRP A 145 6.29 11.16 -16.18
C TRP A 145 6.27 12.44 -15.35
N ARG A 146 6.68 13.58 -15.93
CA ARG A 146 6.68 14.87 -15.23
C ARG A 146 5.27 15.29 -14.83
N LYS A 147 4.28 15.03 -15.68
CA LYS A 147 2.87 15.30 -15.39
C LYS A 147 2.39 14.43 -14.23
N ASP A 148 2.54 13.11 -14.33
CA ASP A 148 2.03 12.15 -13.34
C ASP A 148 2.74 12.34 -11.98
N ALA A 149 4.04 12.63 -11.96
CA ALA A 149 4.78 12.94 -10.73
C ALA A 149 4.27 14.22 -10.04
N LYS A 150 4.00 15.29 -10.81
CA LYS A 150 3.42 16.52 -10.26
C LYS A 150 1.98 16.31 -9.77
N ALA A 151 1.19 15.53 -10.51
CA ALA A 151 -0.17 15.19 -10.10
C ALA A 151 -0.19 14.38 -8.80
N PHE A 152 0.70 13.39 -8.68
CA PHE A 152 0.87 12.57 -7.48
C PHE A 152 1.24 13.42 -6.25
N VAL A 153 2.20 14.33 -6.40
CA VAL A 153 2.62 15.22 -5.31
C VAL A 153 1.51 16.19 -4.89
N ARG A 154 0.65 16.62 -5.81
CA ARG A 154 -0.45 17.56 -5.53
C ARG A 154 -1.68 16.89 -4.90
N ASP A 155 -1.85 15.58 -5.03
CA ASP A 155 -3.02 14.87 -4.50
C ASP A 155 -2.84 14.45 -3.03
N THR A 156 -3.41 15.25 -2.12
CA THR A 156 -3.37 14.99 -0.66
C THR A 156 -3.99 13.65 -0.24
N ALA A 157 -4.91 13.08 -1.02
CA ALA A 157 -5.52 11.78 -0.71
C ALA A 157 -4.56 10.61 -0.97
N GLN A 158 -3.68 10.74 -1.97
CA GLN A 158 -2.67 9.73 -2.28
C GLN A 158 -1.59 9.67 -1.19
N TRP A 159 -1.21 10.82 -0.63
CA TRP A 159 -0.27 10.90 0.47
C TRP A 159 -0.75 10.23 1.75
N SER A 160 -2.03 10.37 2.12
CA SER A 160 -2.57 9.69 3.31
C SER A 160 -2.63 8.17 3.12
N GLN A 161 -2.98 7.71 1.92
CA GLN A 161 -2.96 6.29 1.56
C GLN A 161 -1.54 5.73 1.54
N LEU A 162 -0.58 6.48 1.01
CA LEU A 162 0.83 6.09 0.98
C LEU A 162 1.41 6.00 2.39
N LEU A 163 1.07 6.93 3.29
CA LEU A 163 1.51 6.88 4.69
C LEU A 163 1.00 5.62 5.39
N LEU A 164 -0.30 5.31 5.25
CA LEU A 164 -0.88 4.09 5.83
C LEU A 164 -0.26 2.82 5.24
N LEU A 165 0.05 2.83 3.95
CA LEU A 165 0.69 1.73 3.27
C LEU A 165 2.14 1.51 3.75
N VAL A 166 2.92 2.59 3.89
CA VAL A 166 4.28 2.54 4.43
C VAL A 166 4.26 1.97 5.85
N ALA A 167 3.28 2.36 6.67
CA ALA A 167 3.10 1.80 8.00
C ALA A 167 2.81 0.29 7.96
N LEU A 168 1.93 -0.16 7.06
CA LEU A 168 1.62 -1.57 6.89
C LEU A 168 2.86 -2.37 6.44
N VAL A 169 3.66 -1.79 5.54
CA VAL A 169 4.93 -2.38 5.08
C VAL A 169 5.94 -2.45 6.21
N ALA A 170 6.09 -1.39 7.02
CA ALA A 170 6.96 -1.40 8.19
C ALA A 170 6.53 -2.47 9.21
N MET A 171 5.23 -2.59 9.46
CA MET A 171 4.67 -3.66 10.28
C MET A 171 4.98 -5.04 9.73
N TYR A 172 4.90 -5.22 8.41
CA TYR A 172 5.29 -6.46 7.73
C TYR A 172 6.78 -6.80 7.94
N VAL A 173 7.68 -5.83 7.83
CA VAL A 173 9.12 -6.04 8.10
C VAL A 173 9.35 -6.42 9.57
N LEU A 174 8.70 -5.73 10.51
CA LEU A 174 8.79 -6.06 11.94
C LEU A 174 8.27 -7.47 12.24
N ASN A 175 7.17 -7.89 11.60
CA ASN A 175 6.64 -9.25 11.75
C ASN A 175 7.65 -10.32 11.36
N PHE A 176 8.46 -10.08 10.32
CA PHE A 176 9.46 -11.04 9.88
C PHE A 176 10.59 -11.24 10.90
N SER A 177 10.98 -10.20 11.64
CA SER A 177 11.98 -10.33 12.72
C SER A 177 11.51 -11.27 13.84
N PHE A 178 10.20 -11.28 14.15
CA PHE A 178 9.65 -12.22 15.11
C PHE A 178 9.62 -13.66 14.59
N ILE A 179 9.32 -13.85 13.31
CA ILE A 179 9.30 -15.17 12.67
C ILE A 179 10.73 -15.76 12.60
N GLU A 180 11.74 -14.93 12.34
CA GLU A 180 13.15 -15.35 12.33
C GLU A 180 13.59 -15.95 13.68
N LYS A 181 13.19 -15.35 14.81
CA LYS A 181 13.47 -15.89 16.15
C LYS A 181 12.90 -17.30 16.36
N VAL A 182 11.76 -17.61 15.74
CA VAL A 182 11.14 -18.96 15.78
C VAL A 182 11.94 -19.95 14.92
N VAL A 183 12.57 -19.48 13.85
CA VAL A 183 13.40 -20.30 12.94
C VAL A 183 14.74 -20.66 13.55
N GLN A 184 15.35 -19.75 14.32
CA GLN A 184 16.50 -20.08 15.17
C GLN A 184 16.18 -21.20 16.19
N GLY A 185 14.90 -21.37 16.55
CA GLY A 185 14.38 -22.49 17.34
C GLY A 185 14.19 -23.82 16.60
N GLY A 186 14.54 -23.90 15.31
CA GLY A 186 14.58 -25.16 14.54
C GLY A 186 13.25 -25.65 13.95
N ILE A 187 12.17 -24.87 14.05
CA ILE A 187 10.82 -25.31 13.61
C ILE A 187 10.63 -25.17 12.08
N ILE A 188 11.28 -24.19 11.44
CA ILE A 188 11.13 -23.90 10.00
C ILE A 188 12.52 -23.75 9.38
N SER A 189 12.72 -24.24 8.16
CA SER A 189 13.99 -24.05 7.41
C SER A 189 14.10 -22.63 6.85
N GLY A 190 15.31 -22.05 6.85
CA GLY A 190 15.59 -20.74 6.26
C GLY A 190 15.20 -20.62 4.77
N MET A 191 15.21 -21.75 4.04
CA MET A 191 14.73 -21.78 2.65
C MET A 191 13.21 -21.59 2.54
N THR A 192 12.44 -22.15 3.47
CA THR A 192 10.99 -21.95 3.52
C THR A 192 10.66 -20.49 3.81
N LEU A 193 11.42 -19.85 4.71
CA LEU A 193 11.26 -18.42 4.98
C LEU A 193 11.54 -17.56 3.75
N HIS A 194 12.58 -17.89 2.98
CA HIS A 194 12.92 -17.13 1.76
C HIS A 194 11.77 -17.14 0.74
N PHE A 195 11.20 -18.31 0.45
CA PHE A 195 10.07 -18.40 -0.47
C PHE A 195 8.81 -17.76 0.10
N LEU A 196 8.55 -17.88 1.41
CA LEU A 196 7.44 -17.21 2.07
C LEU A 196 7.57 -15.67 1.97
N ASN A 197 8.79 -15.15 2.15
CA ASN A 197 9.11 -13.73 1.99
C ASN A 197 8.86 -13.27 0.54
N MET A 198 9.26 -14.06 -0.46
CA MET A 198 8.97 -13.76 -1.87
C MET A 198 7.46 -13.72 -2.18
N VAL A 199 6.66 -14.65 -1.63
CA VAL A 199 5.20 -14.64 -1.83
C VAL A 199 4.57 -13.41 -1.19
N LEU A 200 4.90 -13.13 0.07
CA LEU A 200 4.30 -12.03 0.80
C LEU A 200 4.68 -10.67 0.20
N SER A 201 5.95 -10.49 -0.19
CA SER A 201 6.40 -9.28 -0.89
C SER A 201 5.68 -9.11 -2.23
N GLY A 202 5.49 -10.19 -3.00
CA GLY A 202 4.69 -10.16 -4.23
C GLY A 202 3.23 -9.75 -3.99
N PHE A 203 2.59 -10.25 -2.92
CA PHE A 203 1.23 -9.82 -2.55
C PHE A 203 1.14 -8.36 -2.15
N VAL A 204 2.14 -7.84 -1.42
CA VAL A 204 2.24 -6.41 -1.12
C VAL A 204 2.30 -5.60 -2.42
N ILE A 205 3.17 -5.99 -3.37
CA ILE A 205 3.31 -5.31 -4.66
C ILE A 205 1.99 -5.34 -5.46
N VAL A 206 1.27 -6.46 -5.47
CA VAL A 206 -0.05 -6.59 -6.12
C VAL A 206 -1.06 -5.63 -5.49
N ALA A 207 -1.17 -5.63 -4.15
CA ALA A 207 -2.10 -4.78 -3.42
C ALA A 207 -1.79 -3.28 -3.57
N MET A 208 -0.51 -2.92 -3.60
CA MET A 208 -0.06 -1.55 -3.87
C MET A 208 -0.42 -1.12 -5.29
N SER A 209 -0.13 -1.98 -6.27
CA SER A 209 -0.38 -1.70 -7.68
C SER A 209 -1.89 -1.56 -7.97
N ALA A 210 -2.76 -2.31 -7.27
CA ALA A 210 -4.21 -2.10 -7.35
C ALA A 210 -4.65 -0.70 -6.91
N ARG A 211 -3.98 -0.10 -5.93
CA ARG A 211 -4.37 1.20 -5.37
C ARG A 211 -3.81 2.38 -6.16
N PHE A 212 -2.58 2.26 -6.66
CA PHE A 212 -1.90 3.39 -7.30
C PHE A 212 -1.80 3.27 -8.82
N VAL A 213 -1.59 2.06 -9.35
CA VAL A 213 -1.32 1.86 -10.78
C VAL A 213 -2.60 1.54 -11.56
N TYR A 214 -3.45 0.68 -11.03
CA TYR A 214 -4.71 0.29 -11.69
C TYR A 214 -5.63 1.49 -12.01
N PRO A 215 -5.86 2.46 -11.11
CA PRO A 215 -6.70 3.61 -11.43
C PRO A 215 -6.01 4.66 -12.30
N LEU A 216 -4.70 4.55 -12.58
CA LEU A 216 -3.89 5.59 -13.22
C LEU A 216 -4.42 6.04 -14.59
N ILE A 217 -5.05 5.14 -15.34
CA ILE A 217 -5.68 5.46 -16.63
C ILE A 217 -7.06 6.08 -16.43
N SER A 218 -7.82 5.58 -15.45
CA SER A 218 -9.14 6.12 -15.14
C SER A 218 -9.07 7.54 -14.55
N LEU A 219 -7.97 7.85 -13.84
CA LEU A 219 -7.68 9.17 -13.28
C LEU A 219 -7.41 10.25 -14.34
N GLU A 220 -7.17 9.89 -15.60
CA GLU A 220 -7.12 10.86 -16.70
C GLU A 220 -8.49 11.53 -16.94
N GLY A 221 -9.58 10.85 -16.55
CA GLY A 221 -10.93 11.42 -16.52
C GLY A 221 -11.35 12.08 -17.83
N LYS A 222 -11.85 13.32 -17.74
CA LYS A 222 -12.32 14.12 -18.88
C LYS A 222 -11.21 14.57 -19.83
N ALA A 223 -9.95 14.60 -19.37
CA ALA A 223 -8.81 14.98 -20.19
C ALA A 223 -8.37 13.87 -21.15
N PHE A 224 -8.94 12.66 -21.05
CA PHE A 224 -8.62 11.54 -21.92
C PHE A 224 -8.88 11.84 -23.41
N TRP A 225 -9.89 12.65 -23.74
CA TRP A 225 -10.18 13.05 -25.12
C TRP A 225 -9.02 13.84 -25.78
N LEU A 226 -8.25 14.60 -25.00
CA LEU A 226 -7.06 15.30 -25.49
C LEU A 226 -5.92 14.33 -25.87
N ILE A 227 -5.84 13.19 -25.17
CA ILE A 227 -4.86 12.14 -25.45
C ILE A 227 -5.28 11.37 -26.70
N GLN A 228 -6.58 11.10 -26.87
CA GLN A 228 -7.13 10.41 -28.04
C GLN A 228 -6.99 11.22 -29.34
N SER A 229 -7.06 12.55 -29.25
CA SER A 229 -6.82 13.47 -30.38
C SER A 229 -5.33 13.72 -30.67
N SER A 230 -4.43 13.18 -29.84
CA SER A 230 -2.99 13.29 -30.11
C SER A 230 -2.54 12.29 -31.17
N PRO A 231 -1.51 12.59 -31.98
CA PRO A 231 -1.02 11.69 -33.05
C PRO A 231 -0.29 10.44 -32.53
N ASN A 232 -0.40 10.12 -31.25
CA ASN A 232 0.29 8.99 -30.62
C ASN A 232 -0.62 7.76 -30.58
N SER A 233 -0.06 6.59 -30.84
CA SER A 233 -0.82 5.34 -30.71
C SER A 233 -1.24 5.11 -29.24
N PRO A 234 -2.46 4.60 -28.97
CA PRO A 234 -2.89 4.24 -27.61
C PRO A 234 -1.93 3.25 -26.94
N ARG A 235 -1.28 2.41 -27.73
CA ARG A 235 -0.23 1.50 -27.30
C ARG A 235 1.02 2.21 -26.77
N ASP A 236 1.52 3.21 -27.49
CA ASP A 236 2.69 3.99 -27.05
C ASP A 236 2.37 4.78 -25.77
N PHE A 237 1.13 5.25 -25.62
CA PHE A 237 0.64 5.90 -24.39
C PHE A 237 0.65 4.93 -23.19
N LEU A 238 0.06 3.74 -23.34
CA LEU A 238 0.05 2.72 -22.27
C LEU A 238 1.46 2.27 -21.89
N LEU A 239 2.34 2.07 -22.87
CA LEU A 239 3.75 1.72 -22.61
C LEU A 239 4.51 2.85 -21.91
N GLY A 240 4.20 4.11 -22.24
CA GLY A 240 4.72 5.28 -21.53
C GLY A 240 4.32 5.29 -20.06
N LYS A 241 3.03 5.09 -19.77
CA LYS A 241 2.52 4.99 -18.40
C LYS A 241 3.05 3.78 -17.64
N TRP A 242 3.17 2.62 -18.30
CA TRP A 242 3.78 1.45 -17.69
C TRP A 242 5.24 1.69 -17.28
N LYS A 243 6.06 2.27 -18.16
CA LYS A 243 7.44 2.64 -17.82
C LYS A 243 7.50 3.61 -16.65
N ALA A 244 6.59 4.59 -16.63
CA ALA A 244 6.51 5.58 -15.55
C ALA A 244 6.15 4.91 -14.22
N ALA A 245 5.19 3.99 -14.20
CA ALA A 245 4.75 3.31 -12.99
C ALA A 245 5.76 2.24 -12.50
N VAL A 246 6.50 1.59 -13.39
CA VAL A 246 7.46 0.52 -13.02
C VAL A 246 8.62 1.08 -12.20
N VAL A 247 9.15 2.26 -12.52
CA VAL A 247 10.33 2.83 -11.82
C VAL A 247 10.11 2.99 -10.29
N PRO A 248 9.06 3.68 -9.81
CA PRO A 248 8.84 3.81 -8.36
C PRO A 248 8.49 2.47 -7.70
N PHE A 249 7.79 1.57 -8.40
CA PHE A 249 7.47 0.25 -7.86
C PHE A 249 8.68 -0.69 -7.80
N LEU A 250 9.65 -0.57 -8.70
CA LEU A 250 10.92 -1.27 -8.61
C LEU A 250 11.69 -0.82 -7.38
N PHE A 251 11.71 0.49 -7.11
CA PHE A 251 12.34 1.01 -5.89
C PHE A 251 11.68 0.45 -4.63
N VAL A 252 10.34 0.49 -4.55
CA VAL A 252 9.61 -0.04 -3.39
C VAL A 252 9.79 -1.55 -3.24
N GLY A 253 9.61 -2.32 -4.32
CA GLY A 253 9.71 -3.78 -4.30
C GLY A 253 11.11 -4.27 -3.91
N ASN A 254 12.16 -3.67 -4.48
CA ASN A 254 13.53 -4.04 -4.13
C ASN A 254 13.88 -3.62 -2.71
N THR A 255 13.50 -2.41 -2.28
CA THR A 255 13.72 -1.96 -0.90
C THR A 255 13.04 -2.93 0.09
N LEU A 256 11.81 -3.34 -0.20
CA LEU A 256 11.07 -4.29 0.62
C LEU A 256 11.81 -5.62 0.77
N VAL A 257 12.20 -6.23 -0.35
CA VAL A 257 12.87 -7.54 -0.36
C VAL A 257 14.28 -7.49 0.25
N ILE A 258 15.02 -6.42 0.01
CA ILE A 258 16.37 -6.24 0.58
C ILE A 258 16.26 -6.05 2.10
N LEU A 259 15.34 -5.20 2.57
CA LEU A 259 15.14 -4.98 4.00
C LEU A 259 14.69 -6.25 4.71
N THR A 260 13.73 -7.00 4.15
CA THR A 260 13.29 -8.24 4.79
C THR A 260 14.37 -9.32 4.78
N ASN A 261 15.12 -9.48 3.68
CA ASN A 261 16.23 -10.44 3.66
C ASN A 261 17.38 -10.03 4.58
N TRP A 262 17.60 -8.73 4.80
CA TRP A 262 18.58 -8.24 5.77
C TRP A 262 18.14 -8.56 7.20
N VAL A 263 16.85 -8.40 7.51
CA VAL A 263 16.28 -8.81 8.81
C VAL A 263 16.43 -10.33 9.02
N ILE A 264 16.25 -11.15 7.99
CA ILE A 264 16.35 -12.62 8.07
C ILE A 264 17.82 -13.13 8.10
N ASP A 265 18.80 -12.23 8.07
CA ASP A 265 20.24 -12.54 7.93
C ASP A 265 20.53 -13.51 6.75
N SER A 266 19.86 -13.27 5.61
CA SER A 266 19.98 -14.13 4.44
C SER A 266 21.28 -13.89 3.67
N PHE A 267 21.86 -14.97 3.14
CA PHE A 267 23.07 -14.91 2.32
C PHE A 267 22.91 -13.97 1.11
N TRP A 268 23.96 -13.19 0.81
CA TRP A 268 23.90 -12.10 -0.19
C TRP A 268 23.47 -12.56 -1.59
N VAL A 269 23.84 -13.77 -2.03
CA VAL A 269 23.39 -14.33 -3.34
C VAL A 269 21.89 -14.62 -3.35
N MET A 270 21.32 -15.09 -2.23
CA MET A 270 19.88 -15.33 -2.11
C MET A 270 19.11 -14.01 -2.11
N THR A 271 19.66 -12.97 -1.49
CA THR A 271 19.13 -11.61 -1.53
C THR A 271 19.14 -11.04 -2.95
N LEU A 272 20.24 -11.22 -3.69
CA LEU A 272 20.35 -10.78 -5.08
C LEU A 272 19.36 -11.51 -5.99
N SER A 273 19.23 -12.83 -5.84
CA SER A 273 18.26 -13.65 -6.57
C SER A 273 16.82 -13.21 -6.26
N ALA A 274 16.51 -12.94 -4.98
CA ALA A 274 15.19 -12.45 -4.58
C ALA A 274 14.90 -11.07 -5.15
N SER A 275 15.86 -10.15 -5.11
CA SER A 275 15.75 -8.81 -5.70
C SER A 275 15.53 -8.87 -7.23
N PHE A 276 16.24 -9.78 -7.91
CA PHE A 276 16.04 -10.02 -9.34
C PHE A 276 14.63 -10.54 -9.65
N THR A 277 14.19 -11.60 -8.97
CA THR A 277 12.84 -12.15 -9.16
C THR A 277 11.76 -11.13 -8.78
N ALA A 278 11.95 -10.36 -7.70
CA ALA A 278 11.01 -9.31 -7.29
C ALA A 278 10.90 -8.21 -8.36
N SER A 279 12.01 -7.83 -8.99
CA SER A 279 12.01 -6.85 -10.09
C SER A 279 11.21 -7.35 -11.30
N LEU A 280 11.32 -8.64 -11.64
CA LEU A 280 10.53 -9.27 -12.70
C LEU A 280 9.04 -9.34 -12.34
N MET A 281 8.72 -9.66 -11.07
CA MET A 281 7.35 -9.63 -10.56
C MET A 281 6.75 -8.24 -10.69
N VAL A 282 7.47 -7.19 -10.28
CA VAL A 282 7.03 -5.78 -10.41
C VAL A 282 6.70 -5.46 -11.87
N VAL A 283 7.59 -5.79 -12.81
CA VAL A 283 7.38 -5.52 -14.24
C VAL A 283 6.04 -6.09 -14.73
N GLY A 284 5.76 -7.37 -14.41
CA GLY A 284 4.54 -8.03 -14.84
C GLY A 284 3.28 -7.57 -14.10
N VAL A 285 3.36 -7.38 -12.77
CA VAL A 285 2.24 -6.94 -11.94
C VAL A 285 1.81 -5.52 -12.30
N VAL A 286 2.76 -4.60 -12.49
CA VAL A 286 2.47 -3.23 -12.94
C VAL A 286 1.93 -3.24 -14.38
N GLY A 287 2.44 -4.13 -15.24
CA GLY A 287 1.90 -4.35 -16.59
C GLY A 287 0.43 -4.78 -16.58
N LEU A 288 0.09 -5.76 -15.74
CA LEU A 288 -1.28 -6.21 -15.52
C LEU A 288 -2.18 -5.08 -15.02
N ALA A 289 -1.70 -4.28 -14.06
CA ALA A 289 -2.46 -3.16 -13.50
C ALA A 289 -2.78 -2.11 -14.57
N VAL A 290 -1.79 -1.71 -15.38
CA VAL A 290 -1.96 -0.73 -16.46
C VAL A 290 -2.88 -1.28 -17.55
N GLY A 291 -2.63 -2.48 -18.08
CA GLY A 291 -3.44 -2.99 -19.21
C GLY A 291 -4.86 -3.40 -18.80
N LEU A 292 -5.10 -3.95 -17.61
CA LEU A 292 -6.46 -4.19 -17.12
C LEU A 292 -7.17 -2.89 -16.74
N GLY A 293 -6.45 -1.91 -16.20
CA GLY A 293 -6.97 -0.56 -15.97
C GLY A 293 -7.38 0.13 -17.26
N ALA A 294 -6.69 -0.14 -18.37
CA ALA A 294 -7.04 0.33 -19.72
C ALA A 294 -8.29 -0.35 -20.28
N ARG A 295 -8.46 -1.65 -19.97
CA ARG A 295 -9.60 -2.45 -20.45
C ARG A 295 -10.90 -2.13 -19.71
N PHE A 296 -10.83 -1.74 -18.44
CA PHE A 296 -12.01 -1.38 -17.65
C PHE A 296 -11.94 0.06 -17.11
N PRO A 297 -11.84 1.08 -17.99
CA PRO A 297 -11.65 2.45 -17.55
C PRO A 297 -12.96 3.03 -17.00
N LYS A 298 -12.88 3.68 -15.83
CA LYS A 298 -13.99 4.39 -15.21
C LYS A 298 -13.63 5.88 -15.04
N PHE A 299 -13.87 6.67 -16.08
CA PHE A 299 -13.53 8.10 -16.13
C PHE A 299 -14.48 9.02 -15.34
N HIS A 300 -15.59 8.49 -14.80
CA HIS A 300 -16.62 9.26 -14.06
C HIS A 300 -16.56 9.05 -12.55
N VAL A 301 -15.42 8.63 -12.00
CA VAL A 301 -15.27 8.38 -10.55
C VAL A 301 -14.13 9.23 -10.01
N ASP A 302 -14.44 10.13 -9.06
CA ASP A 302 -13.46 11.07 -8.48
C ASP A 302 -12.49 10.41 -7.50
N ASN A 303 -12.81 9.22 -6.99
CA ASN A 303 -12.00 8.52 -5.99
C ASN A 303 -11.33 7.26 -6.55
N ALA A 304 -10.00 7.29 -6.64
CA ALA A 304 -9.15 6.15 -7.03
C ALA A 304 -9.44 4.88 -6.23
N ALA A 305 -9.73 4.99 -4.93
CA ALA A 305 -9.99 3.83 -4.07
C ALA A 305 -11.28 3.08 -4.49
N LYS A 306 -12.28 3.79 -5.02
CA LYS A 306 -13.55 3.20 -5.49
C LYS A 306 -13.40 2.53 -6.86
N ILE A 307 -12.40 2.93 -7.64
CA ILE A 307 -12.08 2.31 -8.93
C ILE A 307 -11.44 0.93 -8.70
N ALA A 308 -10.54 0.83 -7.72
CA ALA A 308 -9.85 -0.40 -7.36
C ALA A 308 -10.77 -1.50 -6.79
N THR A 309 -11.94 -1.15 -6.23
CA THR A 309 -12.91 -2.13 -5.69
C THR A 309 -13.96 -2.60 -6.70
N GLY A 310 -13.92 -2.10 -7.94
CA GLY A 310 -14.82 -2.56 -9.01
C GLY A 310 -14.44 -3.93 -9.59
N PHE A 311 -15.28 -4.45 -10.48
CA PHE A 311 -15.08 -5.74 -11.17
C PHE A 311 -13.67 -5.90 -11.79
N GLY A 312 -13.18 -4.88 -12.52
CA GLY A 312 -11.84 -4.94 -13.12
C GLY A 312 -10.71 -4.93 -12.08
N GLY A 313 -10.91 -4.31 -10.91
CA GLY A 313 -9.96 -4.36 -9.80
C GLY A 313 -9.90 -5.74 -9.14
N VAL A 314 -11.05 -6.41 -8.99
CA VAL A 314 -11.11 -7.80 -8.51
C VAL A 314 -10.42 -8.75 -9.49
N LEU A 315 -10.67 -8.60 -10.80
CA LEU A 315 -9.98 -9.38 -11.83
C LEU A 315 -8.46 -9.16 -11.79
N TYR A 316 -8.03 -7.90 -11.62
CA TYR A 316 -6.61 -7.58 -11.43
C TYR A 316 -6.04 -8.26 -10.19
N MET A 317 -6.73 -8.23 -9.04
CA MET A 317 -6.27 -8.88 -7.82
C MET A 317 -6.11 -10.38 -8.01
N MET A 318 -7.08 -11.06 -8.65
CA MET A 318 -7.01 -12.48 -8.94
C MET A 318 -5.83 -12.80 -9.88
N LEU A 319 -5.75 -12.15 -11.04
CA LEU A 319 -4.71 -12.40 -12.04
C LEU A 319 -3.30 -12.01 -11.54
N GLY A 320 -3.19 -10.89 -10.82
CA GLY A 320 -1.93 -10.44 -10.22
C GLY A 320 -1.43 -11.41 -9.15
N THR A 321 -2.31 -11.89 -8.29
CA THR A 321 -1.99 -12.91 -7.28
C THR A 321 -1.56 -14.23 -7.93
N SER A 322 -2.31 -14.70 -8.93
CA SER A 322 -1.94 -15.91 -9.69
C SER A 322 -0.61 -15.75 -10.42
N PHE A 323 -0.34 -14.56 -10.97
CA PHE A 323 0.93 -14.26 -11.63
C PHE A 323 2.12 -14.27 -10.66
N VAL A 324 1.97 -13.71 -9.45
CA VAL A 324 2.99 -13.79 -8.40
C VAL A 324 3.25 -15.23 -8.00
N LEU A 325 2.21 -16.05 -7.81
CA LEU A 325 2.36 -17.48 -7.49
C LEU A 325 3.06 -18.24 -8.61
N LEU A 326 2.73 -17.97 -9.87
CA LEU A 326 3.40 -18.58 -11.02
C LEU A 326 4.88 -18.19 -11.09
N MET A 327 5.20 -16.91 -10.87
CA MET A 327 6.58 -16.42 -10.79
C MET A 327 7.37 -17.09 -9.67
N LEU A 328 6.74 -17.29 -8.52
CA LEU A 328 7.35 -18.00 -7.41
C LEU A 328 7.71 -19.44 -7.82
N VAL A 329 6.74 -20.19 -8.36
CA VAL A 329 6.97 -21.59 -8.78
C VAL A 329 8.12 -21.69 -9.78
N LEU A 330 8.18 -20.78 -10.75
CA LEU A 330 9.28 -20.69 -11.72
C LEU A 330 10.62 -20.33 -11.05
N SER A 331 10.60 -19.56 -9.96
CA SER A 331 11.78 -19.15 -9.21
C SER A 331 12.31 -20.23 -8.25
N ILE A 332 11.54 -21.28 -7.93
CA ILE A 332 11.96 -22.35 -7.00
C ILE A 332 13.23 -23.04 -7.49
N GLN A 333 13.22 -23.53 -8.73
CA GLN A 333 14.35 -24.27 -9.30
C GLN A 333 15.65 -23.44 -9.37
N PRO A 334 15.67 -22.21 -9.93
CA PRO A 334 16.91 -21.45 -10.00
C PRO A 334 17.45 -21.09 -8.60
N THR A 335 16.57 -20.81 -7.64
CA THR A 335 16.97 -20.49 -6.26
C THR A 335 17.54 -21.72 -5.55
N LEU A 336 16.96 -22.91 -5.75
CA LEU A 336 17.46 -24.18 -5.20
C LEU A 336 18.88 -24.49 -5.68
N ILE A 337 19.17 -24.27 -6.96
CA ILE A 337 20.50 -24.52 -7.52
C ILE A 337 21.52 -23.55 -6.93
N LEU A 338 21.19 -22.26 -6.84
CA LEU A 338 22.06 -21.26 -6.21
C LEU A 338 22.36 -21.59 -4.75
N TYR A 339 21.36 -22.05 -4.00
CA TYR A 339 21.53 -22.47 -2.61
C TYR A 339 22.46 -23.70 -2.48
N ARG A 340 22.28 -24.72 -3.34
CA ARG A 340 23.13 -25.93 -3.34
C ARG A 340 24.58 -25.63 -3.73
N LEU A 341 24.80 -24.73 -4.70
CA LEU A 341 26.14 -24.26 -5.08
C LEU A 341 26.87 -23.60 -3.91
N HIS A 342 26.14 -22.90 -3.04
CA HIS A 342 26.72 -22.27 -1.86
C HIS A 342 27.06 -23.26 -0.74
N VAL A 343 26.20 -24.26 -0.50
CA VAL A 343 26.38 -25.27 0.57
C VAL A 343 27.41 -26.35 0.19
N GLY A 344 27.87 -26.40 -1.06
CA GLY A 344 28.96 -27.28 -1.49
C GLY A 344 28.58 -28.76 -1.63
N SER A 345 27.28 -29.09 -1.67
CA SER A 345 26.81 -30.44 -2.00
C SER A 345 26.96 -30.69 -3.51
N GLY A 346 28.17 -31.11 -3.91
CA GLY A 346 28.62 -31.29 -5.30
C GLY A 346 27.97 -32.43 -6.09
N VAL A 347 26.68 -32.71 -5.90
CA VAL A 347 25.96 -33.70 -6.70
C VAL A 347 24.77 -33.05 -7.40
N PHE A 348 24.95 -32.82 -8.71
CA PHE A 348 23.90 -32.44 -9.66
C PHE A 348 22.99 -33.67 -9.92
N GLU A 349 22.16 -34.04 -8.94
CA GLU A 349 21.14 -35.10 -9.09
C GLU A 349 19.75 -34.54 -9.48
N GLY A 350 19.71 -33.32 -10.03
CA GLY A 350 18.50 -32.71 -10.61
C GLY A 350 18.49 -32.76 -12.13
N PRO A 351 17.34 -32.49 -12.80
CA PRO A 351 17.22 -32.54 -14.26
C PRO A 351 18.31 -31.67 -14.93
N PRO A 352 18.73 -32.01 -16.17
CA PRO A 352 19.92 -31.44 -16.81
C PRO A 352 19.90 -29.91 -16.75
N GLY A 353 21.07 -29.26 -16.71
CA GLY A 353 21.19 -27.79 -16.68
C GLY A 353 20.29 -27.04 -17.68
N LEU A 354 19.88 -27.73 -18.76
CA LEU A 354 18.84 -27.30 -19.69
C LEU A 354 17.49 -26.93 -19.02
N TYR A 355 16.99 -27.68 -18.02
CA TYR A 355 15.77 -27.33 -17.28
C TYR A 355 15.94 -26.04 -16.47
N PHE A 356 17.12 -25.81 -15.87
CA PHE A 356 17.44 -24.54 -15.21
C PHE A 356 17.40 -23.36 -16.20
N PHE A 357 18.06 -23.50 -17.36
CA PHE A 357 18.05 -22.46 -18.38
C PHE A 357 16.64 -22.20 -18.93
N VAL A 358 15.82 -23.24 -19.09
CA VAL A 358 14.42 -23.09 -19.51
C VAL A 358 13.61 -22.36 -18.44
N CYS A 359 13.68 -22.76 -17.17
CA CYS A 359 12.98 -22.07 -16.09
C CYS A 359 13.41 -20.60 -15.97
N LEU A 360 14.71 -20.32 -16.07
CA LEU A 360 15.24 -18.95 -16.04
C LEU A 360 14.77 -18.13 -17.25
N ALA A 361 14.81 -18.71 -18.45
CA ALA A 361 14.36 -18.05 -19.66
C ALA A 361 12.85 -17.73 -19.60
N VAL A 362 12.04 -18.68 -19.12
CA VAL A 362 10.60 -18.48 -18.92
C VAL A 362 10.36 -17.42 -17.83
N LEU A 363 11.07 -17.48 -16.71
CA LEU A 363 10.98 -16.48 -15.62
C LEU A 363 11.24 -15.05 -16.14
N VAL A 364 12.23 -14.88 -17.01
CA VAL A 364 12.58 -13.58 -17.59
C VAL A 364 11.62 -13.18 -18.72
N ALA A 365 11.17 -14.11 -19.56
CA ALA A 365 10.33 -13.79 -20.73
C ALA A 365 8.85 -13.56 -20.38
N LEU A 366 8.31 -14.30 -19.42
CA LEU A 366 6.90 -14.25 -19.02
C LEU A 366 6.40 -12.85 -18.61
N PRO A 367 7.11 -12.05 -17.78
CA PRO A 367 6.66 -10.72 -17.40
C PRO A 367 6.53 -9.79 -18.62
N PHE A 368 7.50 -9.79 -19.53
CA PHE A 368 7.46 -8.95 -20.74
C PHE A 368 6.40 -9.43 -21.73
N ALA A 369 6.18 -10.74 -21.84
CA ALA A 369 5.10 -11.30 -22.64
C ALA A 369 3.73 -10.86 -22.10
N VAL A 370 3.53 -10.92 -20.77
CA VAL A 370 2.31 -10.46 -20.11
C VAL A 370 2.10 -8.96 -20.33
N VAL A 371 3.13 -8.14 -20.14
CA VAL A 371 3.05 -6.68 -20.42
C VAL A 371 2.61 -6.44 -21.86
N LYS A 372 3.25 -7.10 -22.84
CA LYS A 372 2.91 -6.95 -24.25
C LYS A 372 1.44 -7.32 -24.53
N VAL A 373 1.01 -8.50 -24.09
CA VAL A 373 -0.36 -8.98 -24.32
C VAL A 373 -1.39 -8.06 -23.67
N VAL A 374 -1.19 -7.67 -22.41
CA VAL A 374 -2.18 -6.90 -21.64
C VAL A 374 -2.21 -5.44 -22.13
N CYS A 375 -1.09 -4.86 -22.51
CA CYS A 375 -1.05 -3.54 -23.16
C CYS A 375 -1.70 -3.57 -24.55
N ASP A 376 -1.49 -4.62 -25.36
CA ASP A 376 -2.10 -4.73 -26.69
C ASP A 376 -3.62 -4.91 -26.59
N VAL A 377 -4.11 -5.71 -25.63
CA VAL A 377 -5.54 -5.88 -25.34
C VAL A 377 -6.15 -4.58 -24.81
N GLY A 378 -5.44 -3.87 -23.92
CA GLY A 378 -5.86 -2.58 -23.39
C GLY A 378 -5.95 -1.51 -24.48
N ALA A 379 -4.96 -1.44 -25.36
CA ALA A 379 -4.91 -0.49 -26.48
C ALA A 379 -6.09 -0.70 -27.44
N LYS A 380 -6.35 -1.94 -27.85
CA LYS A 380 -7.50 -2.27 -28.73
C LYS A 380 -8.82 -1.83 -28.14
N HIS A 381 -9.02 -2.00 -26.83
CA HIS A 381 -10.26 -1.60 -26.18
C HIS A 381 -10.44 -0.06 -26.17
N LEU A 382 -9.35 0.68 -26.01
CA LEU A 382 -9.36 2.15 -26.07
C LEU A 382 -9.61 2.67 -27.49
N GLU A 383 -9.24 1.92 -28.53
CA GLU A 383 -9.51 2.26 -29.93
C GLU A 383 -10.97 2.02 -30.34
N THR A 384 -11.62 0.97 -29.80
CA THR A 384 -13.00 0.60 -30.17
C THR A 384 -14.11 1.44 -29.50
N LYS A 385 -13.77 2.37 -28.61
CA LYS A 385 -14.74 3.09 -27.77
C LYS A 385 -15.20 4.43 -28.37
N ASP A 386 -15.34 4.46 -29.69
CA ASP A 386 -16.08 5.49 -30.44
C ASP A 386 -17.59 5.23 -30.37
#